data_AF-A0A965XYK1-F1
#
_entry.id   AF-A0A965XYK1-F1
#
_cell.length_a   1.000
_cell.length_b   1.000
_cell.length_c   1.000
_cell.angle_alpha   90.00
_cell.angle_beta   90.00
_cell.angle_gamma   90.00
#
_symmetry.space_group_name_H-M   'P 1'
#
loop_
_entity.id
_entity.type
_entity.pdbx_description
1 polymer ?
#
loop_
_entity_poly.entity_id
_entity_poly.type
_entity_poly.pdbx_seq_one_letter_code
_entity_poly.pdbx_strand_id
1 'polypeptide(L)'
;MLILFCLLVTFSIPLGATITATYEPEPYLVFQTGQFPFDSTDFVAKLGTLTFYISDNQLFDPSLVDMSVSNSFGFYGPITWYDHWETGLPVYEQSTTYFSLAAVITVKGVTSYKKLWGEDGMEPLTNANGNINTSVFVATLYFLGDQDSSIYKPGALYTMVSGSLGGFNVAVASGGGGIYNDSSYISVNDQVIPEDGNPPELPIPVVPGTL
;
A
#
# COMPACT_ATOMS: atom_id res chain seq x y z
N MET A 1 -0.40 -17.68 62.12
CA MET A 1 -1.30 -17.09 61.10
C MET A 1 -0.48 -16.09 60.31
N LEU A 2 0.18 -16.56 59.24
CA LEU A 2 0.99 -15.74 58.36
C LEU A 2 0.70 -16.21 56.93
N ILE A 3 -0.55 -16.00 56.51
CA ILE A 3 -1.00 -16.24 55.15
C ILE A 3 -1.79 -15.01 54.78
N LEU A 4 -1.57 -14.53 53.55
CA LEU A 4 -2.34 -13.49 52.86
C LEU A 4 -1.72 -12.07 52.83
N PHE A 5 -0.51 -11.94 52.27
CA PHE A 5 -0.02 -10.64 51.76
C PHE A 5 0.85 -10.78 50.50
N CYS A 6 0.49 -11.68 49.57
CA CYS A 6 1.27 -11.91 48.34
C CYS A 6 0.46 -11.82 47.03
N LEU A 7 -0.74 -11.23 47.02
CA LEU A 7 -1.57 -11.21 45.82
C LEU A 7 -2.01 -9.79 45.47
N LEU A 8 -1.11 -9.00 44.89
CA LEU A 8 -1.42 -7.79 44.11
C LEU A 8 -0.15 -7.35 43.35
N VAL A 9 0.40 -8.27 42.54
CA VAL A 9 1.18 -7.83 41.38
C VAL A 9 0.13 -7.45 40.34
N THR A 10 -0.29 -6.19 40.35
CA THR A 10 -0.97 -5.61 39.21
C THR A 10 -0.01 -5.72 38.05
N PHE A 11 -0.26 -6.65 37.12
CA PHE A 11 0.28 -6.56 35.79
C PHE A 11 -0.26 -5.25 35.21
N SER A 12 0.49 -4.18 35.39
CA SER A 12 0.39 -3.00 34.55
C SER A 12 0.81 -3.47 33.17
N ILE A 13 -0.13 -4.02 32.39
CA ILE A 13 0.05 -4.06 30.95
C ILE A 13 0.21 -2.58 30.59
N PRO A 14 1.39 -2.14 30.11
CA PRO A 14 1.45 -0.79 29.58
C PRO A 14 0.37 -0.75 28.51
N LEU A 15 -0.66 0.09 28.72
CA LEU A 15 -1.53 0.55 27.64
C LEU A 15 -0.64 1.43 26.75
N GLY A 16 0.33 0.82 26.08
CA GLY A 16 1.03 1.44 24.97
C GLY A 16 -0.05 1.74 23.95
N ALA A 17 -0.07 2.97 23.43
CA ALA A 17 -0.97 3.34 22.36
C ALA A 17 -0.84 2.30 21.26
N THR A 18 -1.84 1.44 21.15
CA THR A 18 -1.78 0.31 20.22
C THR A 18 -2.20 0.87 18.87
N ILE A 19 -1.26 0.90 17.93
CA ILE A 19 -1.55 1.16 16.52
C ILE A 19 -1.82 -0.19 15.88
N THR A 20 -2.94 -0.29 15.18
CA THR A 20 -3.32 -1.46 14.39
C THR A 20 -3.70 -1.01 12.99
N ALA A 21 -3.74 -1.95 12.06
CA ALA A 21 -4.22 -1.68 10.73
C ALA A 21 -5.12 -2.80 10.20
N THR A 22 -5.90 -2.46 9.18
CA THR A 22 -6.67 -3.41 8.38
C THR A 22 -6.31 -3.21 6.92
N TYR A 23 -6.16 -4.30 6.18
CA TYR A 23 -6.00 -4.26 4.73
C TYR A 23 -7.16 -4.99 4.07
N GLU A 24 -7.92 -4.23 3.28
CA GLU A 24 -9.02 -4.73 2.47
C GLU A 24 -8.61 -4.70 0.99
N PRO A 25 -8.22 -5.84 0.40
CA PRO A 25 -7.89 -5.92 -1.02
C PRO A 25 -9.15 -5.82 -1.88
N GLU A 26 -8.99 -5.28 -3.09
CA GLU A 26 -10.02 -5.34 -4.11
C GLU A 26 -10.18 -6.79 -4.62
N PRO A 27 -11.42 -7.29 -4.74
CA PRO A 27 -11.66 -8.65 -5.20
C PRO A 27 -11.35 -8.83 -6.70
N TYR A 28 -11.35 -7.74 -7.46
CA TYR A 28 -11.06 -7.73 -8.90
C TYR A 28 -10.34 -6.43 -9.28
N LEU A 29 -9.40 -6.52 -10.21
CA LEU A 29 -8.75 -5.33 -10.76
C LEU A 29 -9.60 -4.72 -11.87
N VAL A 30 -10.00 -3.46 -11.67
CA VAL A 30 -10.71 -2.67 -12.67
C VAL A 30 -9.81 -1.51 -13.09
N PHE A 31 -9.33 -1.58 -14.33
CA PHE A 31 -8.52 -0.52 -14.91
C PHE A 31 -9.40 0.62 -15.43
N GLN A 32 -9.02 1.85 -15.12
CA GLN A 32 -9.73 3.04 -15.49
C GLN A 32 -8.79 4.23 -15.63
N THR A 33 -9.27 5.26 -16.33
CA THR A 33 -8.60 6.56 -16.37
C THR A 33 -8.54 7.16 -14.96
N GLY A 34 -7.42 7.81 -14.65
CA GLY A 34 -7.18 8.47 -13.39
C GLY A 34 -8.21 9.57 -13.11
N GLN A 35 -8.50 9.72 -11.82
CA GLN A 35 -9.24 10.83 -11.25
C GLN A 35 -8.47 11.32 -10.03
N PHE A 36 -8.69 12.59 -9.65
CA PHE A 36 -7.99 13.22 -8.53
C PHE A 36 -7.86 12.24 -7.33
N PRO A 37 -6.66 12.03 -6.79
CA PRO A 37 -5.43 12.81 -7.02
C PRO A 37 -4.59 12.42 -8.25
N PHE A 38 -4.99 11.40 -9.01
CA PHE A 38 -4.37 11.08 -10.29
C PHE A 38 -4.80 12.08 -11.37
N ASP A 39 -3.99 12.20 -12.42
CA ASP A 39 -4.31 12.98 -13.60
C ASP A 39 -5.23 12.19 -14.54
N SER A 40 -5.99 12.89 -15.38
CA SER A 40 -6.85 12.24 -16.40
C SER A 40 -6.06 11.52 -17.49
N THR A 41 -4.75 11.73 -17.54
CA THR A 41 -3.83 10.98 -18.40
C THR A 41 -3.32 9.72 -17.74
N ASP A 42 -3.52 9.54 -16.43
CA ASP A 42 -3.10 8.30 -15.76
C ASP A 42 -4.05 7.16 -16.08
N PHE A 43 -3.54 5.93 -16.04
CA PHE A 43 -4.33 4.72 -16.12
C PHE A 43 -4.07 3.87 -14.89
N VAL A 44 -5.11 3.60 -14.10
CA VAL A 44 -4.98 3.06 -12.75
C VAL A 44 -5.91 1.90 -12.50
N ALA A 45 -5.52 1.00 -11.61
CA ALA A 45 -6.41 -0.01 -11.03
C ALA A 45 -6.22 -0.04 -9.52
N LYS A 46 -7.32 0.04 -8.76
CA LYS A 46 -7.27 -0.05 -7.29
C LYS A 46 -6.90 -1.47 -6.88
N LEU A 47 -5.97 -1.59 -5.95
CA LEU A 47 -5.50 -2.87 -5.40
C LEU A 47 -6.14 -3.18 -4.05
N GLY A 48 -6.34 -2.15 -3.23
CA GLY A 48 -6.87 -2.31 -1.89
C GLY A 48 -6.67 -1.08 -1.03
N THR A 49 -7.22 -1.13 0.18
CA THR A 49 -7.15 -0.03 1.14
C THR A 49 -6.56 -0.52 2.46
N LEU A 50 -5.45 0.11 2.88
CA LEU A 50 -4.81 -0.05 4.18
C LEU A 50 -5.28 1.08 5.11
N THR A 51 -5.93 0.72 6.21
CA THR A 51 -6.47 1.66 7.20
C THR A 51 -5.81 1.42 8.55
N PHE A 52 -5.12 2.43 9.06
CA PHE A 52 -4.49 2.46 10.37
C PHE A 52 -5.44 3.07 11.40
N TYR A 53 -5.49 2.50 12.59
CA TYR A 53 -6.22 2.99 13.75
C TYR A 53 -5.22 3.35 14.85
N ILE A 54 -5.25 4.62 15.27
CA ILE A 54 -4.24 5.23 16.14
C ILE A 54 -4.94 5.77 17.39
N SER A 55 -4.58 5.23 18.55
CA SER A 55 -5.31 5.49 19.81
C SER A 55 -4.94 6.80 20.49
N ASP A 56 -3.75 7.34 20.25
CA ASP A 56 -3.21 8.55 20.91
C ASP A 56 -2.91 9.71 19.95
N ASN A 57 -3.33 9.58 18.68
CA ASN A 57 -3.00 10.49 17.58
C ASN A 57 -1.49 10.67 17.34
N GLN A 58 -0.66 9.70 17.72
CA GLN A 58 0.77 9.72 17.40
C GLN A 58 1.05 8.72 16.28
N LEU A 59 1.26 9.24 15.07
CA LEU A 59 1.64 8.43 13.91
C LEU A 59 2.81 9.09 13.21
N PHE A 60 3.91 8.35 13.10
CA PHE A 60 5.14 8.78 12.46
C PHE A 60 5.53 7.78 11.37
N ASP A 61 5.80 8.28 10.16
CA ASP A 61 6.26 7.53 8.99
C ASP A 61 5.66 6.11 8.83
N PRO A 62 4.33 5.98 8.71
CA PRO A 62 3.70 4.70 8.41
C PRO A 62 4.27 4.17 7.09
N SER A 63 4.73 2.92 7.08
CA SER A 63 5.53 2.36 5.98
C SER A 63 5.11 0.93 5.67
N LEU A 64 5.20 0.56 4.39
CA LEU A 64 5.23 -0.84 3.98
C LEU A 64 6.66 -1.35 4.19
N VAL A 65 6.82 -2.55 4.73
CA VAL A 65 8.11 -3.16 5.06
C VAL A 65 8.12 -4.64 4.72
N ASP A 66 9.31 -5.25 4.61
CA ASP A 66 9.53 -6.62 4.13
C ASP A 66 8.79 -6.94 2.84
N MET A 67 8.73 -5.96 1.95
CA MET A 67 8.00 -6.08 0.70
C MET A 67 8.67 -7.11 -0.20
N SER A 68 7.89 -8.09 -0.65
CA SER A 68 8.31 -9.10 -1.64
C SER A 68 7.68 -8.87 -3.02
N VAL A 69 7.31 -7.62 -3.28
CA VAL A 69 6.64 -7.18 -4.51
C VAL A 69 7.67 -6.85 -5.58
N SER A 70 7.28 -6.96 -6.85
CA SER A 70 8.08 -6.40 -7.95
C SER A 70 7.91 -4.89 -8.06
N ASN A 71 8.88 -4.23 -8.69
CA ASN A 71 8.82 -2.78 -8.93
C ASN A 71 8.14 -2.44 -10.26
N SER A 72 7.90 -3.45 -11.10
CA SER A 72 7.25 -3.31 -12.39
C SER A 72 6.43 -4.56 -12.70
N PHE A 73 5.23 -4.34 -13.24
CA PHE A 73 4.24 -5.38 -13.51
C PHE A 73 3.83 -5.30 -14.97
N GLY A 74 4.05 -6.40 -15.69
CA GLY A 74 3.70 -6.50 -17.10
C GLY A 74 2.26 -6.97 -17.24
N PHE A 75 1.46 -6.24 -18.01
CA PHE A 75 0.10 -6.59 -18.37
C PHE A 75 0.00 -6.73 -19.88
N TYR A 76 -0.48 -7.88 -20.35
CA TYR A 76 -0.74 -8.15 -21.75
C TYR A 76 -2.19 -7.81 -22.09
N GLY A 77 -2.37 -6.98 -23.11
CA GLY A 77 -3.69 -6.56 -23.57
C GLY A 77 -3.60 -5.67 -24.81
N PRO A 78 -4.74 -5.19 -25.31
CA PRO A 78 -4.77 -4.31 -26.47
C PRO A 78 -4.24 -2.92 -26.10
N ILE A 79 -3.17 -2.47 -26.75
CA ILE A 79 -2.63 -1.11 -26.64
C ILE A 79 -2.42 -0.50 -28.03
N THR A 80 -2.29 0.82 -28.10
CA THR A 80 -2.06 1.55 -29.35
C THR A 80 -0.82 2.40 -29.27
N TRP A 81 -0.09 2.53 -30.38
CA TRP A 81 1.05 3.44 -30.53
C TRP A 81 0.90 4.37 -31.73
N TYR A 82 -0.17 4.19 -32.51
CA TYR A 82 -0.39 4.89 -33.75
C TYR A 82 -1.87 4.85 -34.15
N ASP A 83 -2.27 5.89 -34.89
CA ASP A 83 -3.60 5.99 -35.46
C ASP A 83 -3.63 5.47 -36.89
N HIS A 84 -4.77 4.93 -37.30
CA HIS A 84 -5.00 4.50 -38.67
C HIS A 84 -5.03 5.73 -39.61
N TRP A 85 -4.20 5.71 -40.65
CA TRP A 85 -3.96 6.88 -41.50
C TRP A 85 -5.21 7.44 -42.21
N GLU A 86 -6.21 6.61 -42.52
CA GLU A 86 -7.46 7.07 -43.17
C GLU A 86 -8.50 7.60 -42.18
N THR A 87 -8.59 7.00 -40.98
CA THR A 87 -9.70 7.24 -40.06
C THR A 87 -9.30 8.13 -38.88
N GLY A 88 -8.00 8.28 -38.63
CA GLY A 88 -7.46 8.97 -37.45
C GLY A 88 -7.81 8.29 -36.12
N LEU A 89 -8.30 7.04 -36.16
CA LEU A 89 -8.66 6.28 -34.97
C LEU A 89 -7.50 5.38 -34.53
N PRO A 90 -7.31 5.17 -33.22
CA PRO A 90 -6.23 4.33 -32.71
C PRO A 90 -6.35 2.90 -33.21
N VAL A 91 -5.22 2.33 -33.64
CA VAL A 91 -5.11 0.90 -33.96
C VAL A 91 -4.58 0.18 -32.74
N TYR A 92 -5.39 -0.75 -32.21
CA TYR A 92 -5.03 -1.52 -31.04
C TYR A 92 -4.46 -2.89 -31.40
N GLU A 93 -3.29 -3.20 -30.87
CA GLU A 93 -2.59 -4.47 -31.01
C GLU A 93 -2.32 -5.08 -29.63
N GLN A 94 -2.25 -6.41 -29.58
CA GLN A 94 -1.95 -7.10 -28.32
C GLN A 94 -0.47 -6.98 -28.01
N SER A 95 -0.13 -6.35 -26.89
CA SER A 95 1.25 -6.19 -26.44
C SER A 95 1.32 -6.07 -24.92
N THR A 96 2.53 -6.22 -24.39
CA THR A 96 2.80 -6.01 -22.96
C THR A 96 3.03 -4.53 -22.71
N THR A 97 2.37 -4.00 -21.68
CA THR A 97 2.60 -2.68 -21.11
C THR A 97 2.87 -2.83 -19.62
N TYR A 98 3.47 -1.81 -19.01
CA TYR A 98 3.98 -1.88 -17.65
C TYR A 98 3.26 -0.92 -16.70
N PHE A 99 3.18 -1.36 -15.45
CA PHE A 99 2.59 -0.61 -14.35
C PHE A 99 3.57 -0.61 -13.17
N SER A 100 3.54 0.49 -12.43
CA SER A 100 4.19 0.68 -11.14
C SER A 100 3.17 0.59 -10.00
N LEU A 101 3.62 0.39 -8.77
CA LEU A 101 2.76 0.56 -7.58
C LEU A 101 2.67 2.04 -7.19
N ALA A 102 1.52 2.44 -6.65
CA ALA A 102 1.31 3.76 -6.08
C ALA A 102 0.43 3.68 -4.83
N ALA A 103 0.60 4.63 -3.92
CA ALA A 103 -0.29 4.86 -2.79
C ALA A 103 -0.94 6.25 -2.90
N VAL A 104 -2.25 6.31 -2.68
CA VAL A 104 -3.01 7.53 -2.45
C VAL A 104 -3.22 7.69 -0.95
N ILE A 105 -2.88 8.85 -0.42
CA ILE A 105 -3.03 9.18 1.00
C ILE A 105 -3.66 10.56 1.16
N THR A 106 -4.20 10.83 2.34
CA THR A 106 -4.54 12.20 2.77
C THR A 106 -3.84 12.52 4.08
N VAL A 107 -3.00 13.54 4.08
CA VAL A 107 -2.31 14.02 5.28
C VAL A 107 -2.61 15.50 5.47
N LYS A 108 -3.08 15.88 6.66
CA LYS A 108 -3.37 17.28 7.03
C LYS A 108 -4.28 17.99 6.00
N GLY A 109 -5.27 17.28 5.47
CA GLY A 109 -6.23 17.78 4.49
C GLY A 109 -5.73 17.84 3.05
N VAL A 110 -4.50 17.39 2.77
CA VAL A 110 -3.94 17.32 1.41
C VAL A 110 -3.94 15.88 0.94
N THR A 111 -4.68 15.61 -0.13
CA THR A 111 -4.71 14.32 -0.82
C THR A 111 -3.70 14.33 -1.96
N SER A 112 -2.84 13.32 -2.01
CA SER A 112 -1.86 13.14 -3.09
C SER A 112 -1.57 11.66 -3.31
N TYR A 113 -0.93 11.34 -4.43
CA TYR A 113 -0.36 10.01 -4.64
C TYR A 113 1.17 10.04 -4.64
N LYS A 114 1.78 8.90 -4.37
CA LYS A 114 3.21 8.65 -4.58
C LYS A 114 3.40 7.28 -5.23
N LYS A 115 4.38 7.16 -6.13
CA LYS A 115 4.85 5.84 -6.58
C LYS A 115 5.55 5.14 -5.40
N LEU A 116 5.38 3.82 -5.33
CA LEU A 116 6.03 2.95 -4.37
C LEU A 116 7.09 2.16 -5.13
N TRP A 117 8.35 2.40 -4.81
CA TRP A 117 9.48 1.77 -5.49
C TRP A 117 9.95 0.53 -4.74
N GLY A 118 9.68 0.43 -3.44
CA GLY A 118 9.98 -0.76 -2.64
C GLY A 118 11.47 -1.11 -2.62
N GLU A 119 12.35 -0.13 -2.88
CA GLU A 119 13.80 -0.32 -2.81
C GLU A 119 14.16 -0.78 -1.38
N ASP A 120 15.01 -1.80 -1.28
CA ASP A 120 15.39 -2.46 -0.03
C ASP A 120 14.21 -3.07 0.77
N GLY A 121 13.05 -3.31 0.13
CA GLY A 121 11.89 -3.94 0.75
C GLY A 121 11.10 -3.03 1.69
N MET A 122 11.38 -1.72 1.69
CA MET A 122 10.71 -0.73 2.55
C MET A 122 10.26 0.49 1.75
N GLU A 123 9.05 0.97 2.02
CA GLU A 123 8.52 2.17 1.38
C GLU A 123 7.61 2.95 2.35
N PRO A 124 8.00 4.16 2.77
CA PRO A 124 7.11 5.05 3.52
C PRO A 124 5.82 5.33 2.76
N LEU A 125 4.66 5.33 3.40
CA LEU A 125 3.39 5.64 2.74
C LEU A 125 3.19 7.14 2.53
N THR A 126 3.97 7.99 3.21
CA THR A 126 3.90 9.45 3.12
C THR A 126 5.28 10.09 3.17
N ASN A 127 5.40 11.29 2.61
CA ASN A 127 6.57 12.16 2.76
C ASN A 127 6.33 13.26 3.82
N ALA A 128 5.23 13.18 4.57
CA ALA A 128 4.91 14.14 5.60
C ALA A 128 5.87 13.99 6.79
N ASN A 129 6.52 15.08 7.18
CA ASN A 129 7.44 15.07 8.32
C ASN A 129 6.71 15.19 9.66
N GLY A 130 7.23 14.49 10.66
CA GLY A 130 6.79 14.56 12.05
C GLY A 130 5.44 13.87 12.29
N ASN A 131 4.79 14.19 13.41
CA ASN A 131 3.51 13.56 13.75
C ASN A 131 2.43 13.95 12.71
N ILE A 132 1.78 12.94 12.13
CA ILE A 132 0.62 13.09 11.25
C ILE A 132 -0.58 13.63 12.05
N ASN A 133 -0.64 13.36 13.35
CA ASN A 133 -1.66 13.83 14.29
C ASN A 133 -3.09 13.48 13.85
N THR A 134 -3.36 12.19 13.73
CA THR A 134 -4.65 11.64 13.30
C THR A 134 -5.00 10.38 14.07
N SER A 135 -6.30 10.12 14.25
CA SER A 135 -6.81 8.87 14.83
C SER A 135 -6.99 7.78 13.77
N VAL A 136 -7.07 8.17 12.49
CA VAL A 136 -7.20 7.26 11.35
C VAL A 136 -6.30 7.74 10.22
N PHE A 137 -5.49 6.86 9.66
CA PHE A 137 -4.69 7.11 8.45
C PHE A 137 -5.05 6.08 7.40
N VAL A 138 -5.41 6.54 6.20
CA VAL A 138 -5.85 5.68 5.09
C VAL A 138 -4.86 5.81 3.95
N ALA A 139 -4.34 4.68 3.50
CA ALA A 139 -3.54 4.55 2.29
C ALA A 139 -4.26 3.60 1.33
N THR A 140 -4.58 4.07 0.13
CA THR A 140 -5.15 3.21 -0.92
C THR A 140 -4.08 2.87 -1.94
N LEU A 141 -3.87 1.58 -2.17
CA LEU A 141 -2.87 1.08 -3.10
C LEU A 141 -3.47 0.94 -4.51
N TYR A 142 -2.66 1.26 -5.51
CA TYR A 142 -3.03 1.22 -6.92
C TYR A 142 -1.90 0.61 -7.77
N PHE A 143 -2.27 -0.04 -8.86
CA PHE A 143 -1.44 -0.04 -10.05
C PHE A 143 -1.59 1.29 -10.78
N LEU A 144 -0.47 1.85 -11.24
CA LEU A 144 -0.39 3.05 -12.05
C LEU A 144 0.38 2.74 -13.32
N GLY A 145 -0.23 2.96 -14.47
CA GLY A 145 0.35 2.72 -15.78
C GLY A 145 1.58 3.58 -16.01
N ASP A 146 2.60 3.02 -16.65
CA ASP A 146 3.80 3.76 -17.04
C ASP A 146 3.58 4.58 -18.33
N GLN A 147 2.43 4.42 -18.97
CA GLN A 147 2.00 5.12 -20.17
C GLN A 147 0.73 5.93 -19.93
N ASP A 148 0.48 6.91 -20.80
CA ASP A 148 -0.77 7.67 -20.79
C ASP A 148 -1.99 6.76 -21.07
N SER A 149 -3.12 7.11 -20.48
CA SER A 149 -4.40 6.41 -20.61
C SER A 149 -4.87 6.27 -22.06
N SER A 150 -4.43 7.16 -22.95
CA SER A 150 -4.70 7.12 -24.41
C SER A 150 -4.08 5.90 -25.11
N ILE A 151 -3.02 5.32 -24.55
CA ILE A 151 -2.35 4.11 -25.05
C ILE A 151 -3.21 2.87 -24.82
N TYR A 152 -4.07 2.88 -23.80
CA TYR A 152 -4.89 1.75 -23.40
C TYR A 152 -6.25 1.78 -24.10
N LYS A 153 -6.86 0.61 -24.28
CA LYS A 153 -8.20 0.46 -24.84
C LYS A 153 -9.23 0.47 -23.71
N PRO A 154 -10.13 1.46 -23.65
CA PRO A 154 -11.16 1.50 -22.62
C PRO A 154 -12.04 0.24 -22.62
N GLY A 155 -12.30 -0.31 -21.44
CA GLY A 155 -13.14 -1.51 -21.25
C GLY A 155 -12.53 -2.83 -21.72
N ALA A 156 -11.26 -2.85 -22.13
CA ALA A 156 -10.57 -4.08 -22.47
C ALA A 156 -10.08 -4.85 -21.24
N LEU A 157 -9.78 -6.14 -21.44
CA LEU A 157 -9.14 -6.99 -20.44
C LEU A 157 -7.62 -6.92 -20.59
N TYR A 158 -6.94 -6.87 -19.44
CA TYR A 158 -5.49 -6.90 -19.33
C TYR A 158 -5.08 -8.02 -18.38
N THR A 159 -4.25 -8.94 -18.84
CA THR A 159 -3.79 -10.09 -18.04
C THR A 159 -2.38 -9.83 -17.55
N MET A 160 -2.13 -9.98 -16.25
CA MET A 160 -0.78 -9.89 -15.71
C MET A 160 0.08 -11.04 -16.24
N VAL A 161 1.21 -10.72 -16.86
CA VAL A 161 2.14 -11.68 -17.48
C VAL A 161 3.54 -11.64 -16.85
N SER A 162 3.87 -10.58 -16.10
CA SER A 162 5.12 -10.49 -15.34
C SER A 162 4.97 -9.62 -14.08
N GLY A 163 5.90 -9.80 -13.15
CA GLY A 163 5.84 -9.19 -11.83
C GLY A 163 5.28 -10.15 -10.77
N SER A 164 5.66 -9.93 -9.52
CA SER A 164 5.17 -10.65 -8.34
C SER A 164 4.41 -9.67 -7.47
N LEU A 165 3.16 -9.99 -7.17
CA LEU A 165 2.33 -9.24 -6.23
C LEU A 165 2.79 -9.41 -4.78
N GLY A 166 3.48 -10.52 -4.47
CA GLY A 166 4.08 -10.77 -3.16
C GLY A 166 3.17 -10.46 -1.97
N GLY A 167 3.80 -9.99 -0.90
CA GLY A 167 3.13 -9.43 0.26
C GLY A 167 3.99 -8.38 0.96
N PHE A 168 3.42 -7.80 2.00
CA PHE A 168 4.05 -6.76 2.81
C PHE A 168 3.70 -6.94 4.28
N ASN A 169 4.55 -6.42 5.15
CA ASN A 169 4.23 -6.08 6.53
C ASN A 169 4.10 -4.55 6.66
N VAL A 170 3.70 -4.08 7.82
CA VAL A 170 3.56 -2.65 8.10
C VAL A 170 4.31 -2.30 9.37
N ALA A 171 5.04 -1.19 9.32
CA ALA A 171 5.72 -0.62 10.48
C ALA A 171 5.50 0.89 10.55
N VAL A 172 5.71 1.42 11.75
CA VAL A 172 5.66 2.85 12.04
C VAL A 172 6.94 3.25 12.76
N ALA A 173 7.38 4.49 12.57
CA ALA A 173 8.52 5.00 13.31
C ALA A 173 8.14 5.24 14.78
N SER A 174 9.06 4.96 15.71
CA SER A 174 8.88 5.19 17.14
C SER A 174 8.77 6.69 17.49
N GLY A 175 9.13 7.58 16.56
CA GLY A 175 9.02 9.03 16.70
C GLY A 175 9.41 9.78 15.43
N GLY A 176 9.61 11.10 15.55
CA GLY A 176 9.91 11.98 14.41
C GLY A 176 11.28 11.79 13.74
N GLY A 177 12.08 10.82 14.18
CA GLY A 177 13.34 10.44 13.52
C GLY A 177 13.12 9.67 12.22
N GLY A 178 11.91 9.13 12.00
CA GLY A 178 11.53 8.41 10.79
C GLY A 178 11.89 6.93 10.78
N ILE A 179 11.33 6.21 9.81
CA ILE A 179 11.22 4.73 9.84
C ILE A 179 12.59 4.01 9.84
N TYR A 180 13.62 4.61 9.24
CA TYR A 180 14.95 4.01 9.12
C TYR A 180 15.80 4.08 10.40
N ASN A 181 15.35 4.81 11.43
CA ASN A 181 16.12 4.99 12.67
C ASN A 181 15.64 4.05 13.78
N ASP A 182 14.34 4.09 14.07
CA ASP A 182 13.70 3.27 15.11
C ASP A 182 12.24 3.05 14.71
N SER A 183 11.84 1.79 14.61
CA SER A 183 10.52 1.41 14.12
C SER A 183 9.98 0.17 14.82
N SER A 184 8.67 0.02 14.75
CA SER A 184 7.96 -1.14 15.27
C SER A 184 6.95 -1.64 14.25
N TYR A 185 6.88 -2.96 14.10
CA TYR A 185 5.81 -3.60 13.34
C TYR A 185 4.47 -3.36 14.02
N ILE A 186 3.44 -3.15 13.21
CA ILE A 186 2.06 -3.06 13.68
C ILE A 186 1.25 -4.22 13.10
N SER A 187 0.27 -4.68 13.87
CA SER A 187 -0.61 -5.75 13.43
C SER A 187 -1.50 -5.27 12.28
N VAL A 188 -1.56 -6.04 11.19
CA VAL A 188 -2.51 -5.85 10.09
C VAL A 188 -3.47 -7.03 10.07
N ASN A 189 -4.78 -6.79 10.07
CA ASN A 189 -5.80 -7.86 10.08
C ASN A 189 -5.56 -8.89 11.21
N ASP A 190 -5.27 -8.41 12.42
CA ASP A 190 -4.98 -9.23 13.62
C ASP A 190 -3.76 -10.17 13.48
N GLN A 191 -2.86 -9.90 12.54
CA GLN A 191 -1.58 -10.59 12.40
C GLN A 191 -0.77 -10.52 13.70
N VAL A 192 -0.21 -11.66 14.11
CA VAL A 192 0.61 -11.75 15.32
C VAL A 192 1.97 -11.09 15.07
N ILE A 193 2.34 -10.16 15.95
CA ILE A 193 3.68 -9.54 15.96
C ILE A 193 4.58 -10.35 16.90
N PRO A 194 5.72 -10.88 16.43
CA PRO A 194 6.69 -11.56 17.27
C PRO A 194 7.20 -10.66 18.42
N GLU A 195 7.34 -11.23 19.63
CA GLU A 195 7.84 -10.49 20.80
C GLU A 195 9.31 -10.08 20.70
N ASP A 196 10.07 -10.74 19.81
CA ASP A 196 11.49 -10.49 19.58
C ASP A 196 11.76 -9.35 18.58
N GLY A 197 10.72 -8.71 18.06
CA GLY A 197 10.81 -7.60 17.11
C GLY A 197 11.09 -8.03 15.67
N ASN A 198 11.08 -9.34 15.38
CA ASN A 198 11.17 -9.84 14.01
C ASN A 198 9.89 -9.55 13.21
N PRO A 199 9.97 -9.55 11.86
CA PRO A 199 8.80 -9.40 11.03
C PRO A 199 7.78 -10.52 11.28
N PRO A 200 6.48 -10.21 11.16
CA PRO A 200 5.45 -11.24 11.15
C PRO A 200 5.72 -12.33 10.10
N GLU A 201 5.48 -13.60 10.46
CA GLU A 201 5.80 -14.77 9.62
C GLU A 201 4.98 -14.84 8.32
N LEU A 202 3.75 -14.32 8.32
CA LEU A 202 2.82 -14.39 7.19
C LEU A 202 2.50 -12.98 6.69
N PRO A 203 3.24 -12.45 5.71
CA PRO A 203 2.97 -11.13 5.14
C PRO A 203 1.56 -11.02 4.56
N ILE A 204 1.03 -9.79 4.56
CA ILE A 204 -0.27 -9.49 3.97
C ILE A 204 -0.13 -9.50 2.44
N PRO A 205 -0.92 -10.33 1.71
CA PRO A 205 -0.86 -10.34 0.26
C PRO A 205 -1.39 -9.03 -0.32
N VAL A 206 -0.73 -8.48 -1.35
CA VAL A 206 -1.20 -7.26 -2.03
C VAL A 206 -2.54 -7.50 -2.73
N VAL A 207 -2.73 -8.68 -3.32
CA VAL A 207 -4.01 -9.16 -3.86
C VAL A 207 -4.20 -10.61 -3.41
N PRO A 208 -5.37 -11.01 -2.90
CA PRO A 208 -5.62 -12.36 -2.43
C PRO A 208 -5.82 -13.34 -3.59
N GLY A 209 -5.03 -14.42 -3.63
CA GLY A 209 -5.22 -15.52 -4.58
C GLY A 209 -4.84 -15.19 -6.03
N THR A 210 -4.78 -16.21 -6.88
CA THR A 210 -4.37 -16.09 -8.29
C THR A 210 -5.39 -15.28 -9.09
N LEU A 211 -4.94 -14.14 -9.65
CA LEU A 211 -5.63 -13.39 -10.71
C LEU A 211 -5.90 -14.26 -11.95
#